data_AF-A0A9E0NCK8-F1
#
_entry.id   AF-A0A9E0NCK8-F1
#
_cell.length_a   1.000
_cell.length_b   1.000
_cell.length_c   1.000
_cell.angle_alpha   90.00
_cell.angle_beta   90.00
_cell.angle_gamma   90.00
#
_symmetry.space_group_name_H-M   'P 1'
#
loop_
_entity.id
_entity.type
_entity.pdbx_description
1 polymer ?
#
loop_
_entity_poly.entity_id
_entity_poly.type
_entity_poly.pdbx_seq_one_letter_code
_entity_poly.pdbx_strand_id
1 'polypeptide(L)'
;MKNYLQLFFLLFFVNSIIGQRIDVKFLFEGRLRESIIQIPRKAPPPGGYPVVMVLHSSAHDSDEPYNIFGWKELGESENFITLYPSSLKWCVTEDSVEKVIARWVNGHVTDQPCSGPPQNYVDDVKFLKELIRRVRDTFPVNSSKMYITGFSNGSAMVHKMAMDAGDVFSAAAGCGGILVKSDSVTNPVRRIPFWFMLGTSDNMFIVPPFTELPFYGDSILEYLKVYLNRILGCQGLTHTFDHSESQITQTYHWKESQTGGSSTSPYIFTLVKNMGHQYPNGNNYPLEAAKLFWEFFKQSSIVETEEPTGKTLSVSAYPNPANERIYFQMDDGDLNLPYNLTVLNGCGQTIYQAKAKTESNFILDRKMLGSGLFIVKIQNVRLQSNLKIVFN
;
A
#
# COMPACT_ATOMS: atom_id res chain seq x y z
N MET A 1 67.69 -9.19 19.17
CA MET A 1 66.92 -8.87 17.96
C MET A 1 65.51 -9.41 18.14
N LYS A 2 64.53 -8.55 18.47
CA LYS A 2 63.11 -8.94 18.58
C LYS A 2 62.43 -8.50 17.29
N ASN A 3 62.03 -9.46 16.45
CA ASN A 3 61.28 -9.23 15.23
C ASN A 3 59.85 -8.82 15.59
N TYR A 4 59.45 -7.60 15.20
CA TYR A 4 58.06 -7.19 15.21
C TYR A 4 57.41 -7.65 13.90
N LEU A 5 56.54 -8.64 14.02
CA LEU A 5 55.68 -9.10 12.93
C LEU A 5 54.58 -8.05 12.73
N GLN A 6 54.68 -7.23 11.68
CA GLN A 6 53.62 -6.31 11.30
C GLN A 6 52.45 -7.09 10.69
N LEU A 7 51.33 -7.13 11.42
CA LEU A 7 50.09 -7.73 10.97
C LEU A 7 49.38 -6.74 10.02
N PHE A 8 49.37 -7.04 8.72
CA PHE A 8 48.57 -6.30 7.74
C PHE A 8 47.09 -6.69 7.90
N PHE A 9 46.25 -5.76 8.35
CA PHE A 9 44.79 -5.90 8.28
C PHE A 9 44.34 -5.59 6.85
N LEU A 10 43.98 -6.63 6.08
CA LEU A 10 43.26 -6.46 4.82
C LEU A 10 41.78 -6.18 5.14
N LEU A 11 41.34 -4.94 4.93
CA LEU A 11 39.93 -4.55 4.94
C LEU A 11 39.26 -5.06 3.65
N PHE A 12 38.57 -6.19 3.73
CA PHE A 12 37.64 -6.60 2.67
C PHE A 12 36.36 -5.77 2.76
N PHE A 13 36.19 -4.82 1.83
CA PHE A 13 34.89 -4.20 1.59
C PHE A 13 33.99 -5.23 0.90
N VAL A 14 33.10 -5.87 1.67
CA VAL A 14 32.01 -6.66 1.10
C VAL A 14 31.00 -5.66 0.54
N ASN A 15 31.12 -5.32 -0.74
CA ASN A 15 30.06 -4.59 -1.44
C ASN A 15 28.85 -5.51 -1.53
N SER A 16 27.79 -5.20 -0.77
CA SER A 16 26.50 -5.87 -0.91
C SER A 16 26.05 -5.79 -2.38
N ILE A 17 25.65 -6.93 -2.95
CA ILE A 17 25.19 -7.05 -4.34
C ILE A 17 23.75 -6.53 -4.50
N ILE A 18 23.07 -6.25 -3.38
CA ILE A 18 21.69 -5.73 -3.30
C ILE A 18 21.74 -4.34 -2.66
N GLY A 19 20.81 -3.45 -3.04
CA GLY A 19 20.74 -2.07 -2.54
C GLY A 19 20.53 -1.92 -1.03
N GLN A 20 20.23 -0.70 -0.59
CA GLN A 20 20.23 -0.36 0.83
C GLN A 20 18.99 -0.90 1.55
N ARG A 21 19.21 -1.80 2.52
CA ARG A 21 18.22 -2.18 3.54
C ARG A 21 18.20 -1.11 4.64
N ILE A 22 17.01 -0.66 5.02
CA ILE A 22 16.79 0.26 6.14
C ILE A 22 15.70 -0.36 7.03
N ASP A 23 16.08 -0.73 8.24
CA ASP A 23 15.15 -1.17 9.27
C ASP A 23 14.56 0.07 9.97
N VAL A 24 13.25 0.23 9.89
CA VAL A 24 12.52 1.39 10.39
C VAL A 24 11.68 0.99 11.58
N LYS A 25 11.79 1.76 12.67
CA LYS A 25 10.92 1.65 13.84
C LYS A 25 10.37 3.02 14.20
N PHE A 26 9.07 3.11 14.45
CA PHE A 26 8.44 4.35 14.88
C PHE A 26 7.18 4.10 15.69
N LEU A 27 6.83 5.06 16.54
CA LEU A 27 5.56 5.06 17.24
C LEU A 27 4.44 5.54 16.32
N PHE A 28 3.36 4.78 16.26
CA PHE A 28 2.12 5.14 15.59
C PHE A 28 0.94 4.75 16.48
N GLU A 29 0.07 5.70 16.81
CA GLU A 29 -1.06 5.52 17.75
C GLU A 29 -0.64 4.85 19.08
N GLY A 30 0.55 5.21 19.59
CA GLY A 30 1.09 4.66 20.84
C GLY A 30 1.54 3.19 20.74
N ARG A 31 1.72 2.65 19.54
CA ARG A 31 2.28 1.33 19.28
C ARG A 31 3.60 1.44 18.52
N LEU A 32 4.59 0.66 18.91
CA LEU A 32 5.82 0.53 18.13
C LEU A 32 5.50 -0.26 16.86
N ARG A 33 5.75 0.35 15.70
CA ARG A 33 5.62 -0.27 14.39
C ARG A 33 7.00 -0.46 13.79
N GLU A 34 7.15 -1.54 13.04
CA GLU A 34 8.40 -1.94 12.41
C GLU A 34 8.18 -2.20 10.93
N SER A 35 9.18 -1.89 10.11
CA SER A 35 9.18 -2.17 8.67
C SER A 35 10.61 -2.26 8.17
N ILE A 36 10.82 -3.05 7.11
CA ILE A 36 12.03 -2.98 6.30
C ILE A 36 11.73 -2.14 5.06
N ILE A 37 12.65 -1.26 4.68
CA ILE A 37 12.65 -0.55 3.40
C ILE A 37 13.88 -1.01 2.62
N GLN A 38 13.68 -1.41 1.37
CA GLN A 38 14.75 -1.76 0.46
C GLN A 38 14.78 -0.76 -0.68
N ILE A 39 15.90 -0.05 -0.81
CA ILE A 39 16.12 0.95 -1.86
C ILE A 39 17.10 0.38 -2.89
N PRO A 40 16.78 0.42 -4.19
CA PRO A 40 17.69 -0.05 -5.22
C PRO A 40 18.93 0.84 -5.32
N ARG A 41 20.08 0.31 -5.76
CA ARG A 41 21.32 1.10 -5.89
C ARG A 41 21.28 2.16 -6.99
N LYS A 42 20.46 1.92 -8.02
CA LYS A 42 20.33 2.83 -9.16
C LYS A 42 19.64 4.10 -8.70
N ALA A 43 20.03 5.23 -9.28
CA ALA A 43 19.40 6.51 -8.99
C ALA A 43 17.89 6.48 -9.29
N PRO A 44 17.07 7.33 -8.64
CA PRO A 44 15.64 7.41 -8.90
C PRO A 44 15.40 7.72 -10.38
N PRO A 45 14.46 7.01 -11.05
CA PRO A 45 14.09 7.37 -12.41
C PRO A 45 13.38 8.73 -12.42
N PRO A 46 13.22 9.37 -13.59
CA PRO A 46 12.40 10.57 -13.72
C PRO A 46 11.00 10.36 -13.13
N GLY A 47 10.58 11.26 -12.23
CA GLY A 47 9.32 11.15 -11.50
C GLY A 47 9.38 10.30 -10.22
N GLY A 48 10.54 9.75 -9.84
CA GLY A 48 10.76 9.00 -8.61
C GLY A 48 10.55 7.49 -8.74
N TYR A 49 11.01 6.74 -7.73
CA TYR A 49 10.86 5.29 -7.67
C TYR A 49 9.39 4.87 -7.59
N PRO A 50 8.94 3.86 -8.35
CA PRO A 50 7.79 3.08 -7.97
C PRO A 50 8.00 2.44 -6.59
N VAL A 51 6.91 2.09 -5.91
CA VAL A 51 6.97 1.44 -4.59
C VAL A 51 6.07 0.23 -4.57
N VAL A 52 6.56 -0.90 -4.06
CA VAL A 52 5.75 -2.09 -3.79
C VAL A 52 5.79 -2.41 -2.30
N MET A 53 4.64 -2.36 -1.64
CA MET A 53 4.48 -2.81 -0.27
C MET A 53 4.12 -4.30 -0.24
N VAL A 54 4.84 -5.10 0.54
CA VAL A 54 4.75 -6.56 0.56
C VAL A 54 4.40 -7.04 1.97
N LEU A 55 3.20 -7.60 2.14
CA LEU A 55 2.66 -8.00 3.43
C LEU A 55 2.92 -9.49 3.73
N HIS A 56 3.41 -9.76 4.93
CA HIS A 56 3.72 -11.10 5.44
C HIS A 56 2.46 -11.90 5.79
N SER A 57 2.61 -13.23 5.92
CA SER A 57 1.58 -14.18 6.32
C SER A 57 1.38 -14.21 7.85
N SER A 58 0.33 -14.89 8.33
CA SER A 58 0.10 -15.05 9.77
C SER A 58 1.31 -15.68 10.48
N ALA A 59 1.57 -15.26 11.72
CA ALA A 59 2.67 -15.71 12.56
C ALA A 59 4.09 -15.36 12.08
N HIS A 60 4.23 -14.61 10.98
CA HIS A 60 5.49 -14.08 10.49
C HIS A 60 5.60 -12.56 10.70
N ASP A 61 6.67 -11.96 10.19
CA ASP A 61 6.95 -10.53 10.25
C ASP A 61 7.59 -10.07 8.92
N SER A 62 8.17 -8.87 8.90
CA SER A 62 8.83 -8.30 7.74
C SER A 62 9.91 -9.17 7.08
N ASP A 63 10.57 -10.07 7.82
CA ASP A 63 11.66 -10.88 7.27
C ASP A 63 11.17 -12.00 6.33
N GLU A 64 9.95 -12.51 6.48
CA GLU A 64 9.39 -13.53 5.58
C GLU A 64 9.30 -13.03 4.13
N PRO A 65 8.52 -11.98 3.82
CA PRO A 65 8.44 -11.47 2.46
C PRO A 65 9.76 -10.88 1.97
N TYR A 66 10.59 -10.34 2.86
CA TYR A 66 11.92 -9.80 2.51
C TYR A 66 12.89 -10.89 2.03
N ASN A 67 12.83 -12.10 2.59
CA ASN A 67 13.77 -13.17 2.28
C ASN A 67 13.22 -14.23 1.32
N ILE A 68 11.91 -14.40 1.25
CA ILE A 68 11.30 -15.57 0.58
C ILE A 68 10.57 -15.18 -0.71
N PHE A 69 9.95 -14.00 -0.80
CA PHE A 69 9.01 -13.70 -1.89
C PHE A 69 9.68 -13.17 -3.17
N GLY A 70 10.99 -12.89 -3.15
CA GLY A 70 11.77 -12.45 -4.32
C GLY A 70 11.60 -10.98 -4.71
N TRP A 71 10.87 -10.19 -3.92
CA TRP A 71 10.58 -8.79 -4.24
C TRP A 71 11.81 -7.86 -4.11
N LYS A 72 12.77 -8.15 -3.22
CA LYS A 72 13.94 -7.28 -3.04
C LYS A 72 14.89 -7.37 -4.23
N GLU A 73 15.08 -8.57 -4.77
CA GLU A 73 15.88 -8.82 -5.95
C GLU A 73 15.23 -8.17 -7.18
N LEU A 74 13.91 -8.30 -7.32
CA LEU A 74 13.17 -7.69 -8.41
C LEU A 74 13.19 -6.16 -8.33
N GLY A 75 13.07 -5.59 -7.12
CA GLY A 75 13.18 -4.14 -6.89
C GLY A 75 14.54 -3.58 -7.30
N GLU A 76 15.63 -4.30 -7.00
CA GLU A 76 16.98 -3.93 -7.46
C GLU A 76 17.11 -3.98 -9.00
N SER A 77 16.55 -5.00 -9.65
CA SER A 77 16.64 -5.12 -11.12
C SER A 77 15.81 -4.08 -11.86
N GLU A 78 14.55 -3.90 -11.44
CA GLU A 78 13.54 -3.05 -12.10
C GLU A 78 13.51 -1.61 -11.56
N ASN A 79 14.37 -1.30 -10.59
CA ASN A 79 14.56 0.03 -10.01
C ASN A 79 13.33 0.60 -9.30
N PHE A 80 12.77 -0.17 -8.36
CA PHE A 80 11.69 0.26 -7.46
C PHE A 80 12.00 -0.03 -5.99
N ILE A 81 11.40 0.73 -5.08
CA ILE A 81 11.52 0.52 -3.63
C ILE A 81 10.57 -0.58 -3.19
N THR A 82 11.01 -1.44 -2.28
CA THR A 82 10.10 -2.38 -1.58
C THR A 82 9.98 -2.08 -0.10
N LEU A 83 8.76 -2.21 0.41
CA LEU A 83 8.41 -1.97 1.82
C LEU A 83 7.85 -3.25 2.43
N TYR A 84 8.36 -3.66 3.59
CA TYR A 84 7.97 -4.88 4.29
C TYR A 84 7.55 -4.54 5.71
N PRO A 85 6.31 -4.10 5.94
CA PRO A 85 5.83 -3.77 7.26
C PRO A 85 5.51 -5.01 8.09
N SER A 86 5.70 -4.93 9.40
CA SER A 86 5.24 -5.93 10.36
C SER A 86 3.88 -5.54 10.97
N SER A 87 2.98 -6.52 11.04
CA SER A 87 1.75 -6.41 11.83
C SER A 87 2.05 -6.49 13.34
N LEU A 88 1.06 -6.11 14.15
CA LEU A 88 1.10 -6.38 15.59
C LEU A 88 0.69 -7.83 15.88
N LYS A 89 0.96 -8.27 17.11
CA LYS A 89 0.57 -9.60 17.59
C LYS A 89 -0.77 -9.56 18.31
N TRP A 90 -1.59 -10.57 18.04
CA TRP A 90 -2.91 -10.74 18.63
C TRP A 90 -3.08 -12.17 19.11
N CYS A 91 -3.80 -12.33 20.21
CA CYS A 91 -4.27 -13.63 20.65
C CYS A 91 -5.42 -14.08 19.74
N VAL A 92 -5.30 -15.24 19.12
CA VAL A 92 -6.33 -15.84 18.27
C VAL A 92 -6.51 -17.30 18.64
N THR A 93 -7.72 -17.81 18.43
CA THR A 93 -8.05 -19.22 18.58
C THR A 93 -8.09 -19.87 17.20
N GLU A 94 -7.20 -20.82 16.94
CA GLU A 94 -7.20 -21.64 15.71
C GLU A 94 -7.16 -23.11 16.10
N ASP A 95 -8.03 -23.94 15.50
CA ASP A 95 -8.16 -25.36 15.83
C ASP A 95 -8.36 -25.63 17.33
N SER A 96 -9.15 -24.78 17.99
CA SER A 96 -9.39 -24.81 19.44
C SER A 96 -8.15 -24.53 20.31
N VAL A 97 -7.08 -23.98 19.72
CA VAL A 97 -5.84 -23.61 20.41
C VAL A 97 -5.66 -22.09 20.39
N GLU A 98 -5.51 -21.50 21.59
CA GLU A 98 -5.18 -20.09 21.76
C GLU A 98 -3.68 -19.85 21.55
N LYS A 99 -3.34 -18.85 20.73
CA LYS A 99 -1.95 -18.45 20.46
C LYS A 99 -1.83 -16.96 20.17
N VAL A 100 -0.71 -16.37 20.58
CA VAL A 100 -0.38 -14.97 20.29
C VAL A 100 0.54 -14.92 19.07
N ILE A 101 0.00 -14.48 17.94
CA ILE A 101 0.70 -14.46 16.65
C ILE A 101 0.59 -13.10 15.97
N ALA A 102 1.58 -12.76 15.15
CA ALA A 102 1.50 -11.60 14.27
C ALA A 102 0.38 -11.81 13.24
N ARG A 103 -0.53 -10.84 13.09
CA ARG A 103 -1.66 -10.92 12.17
C ARG A 103 -2.19 -9.53 11.83
N TRP A 104 -2.52 -9.32 10.56
CA TRP A 104 -3.17 -8.11 10.10
C TRP A 104 -4.63 -8.05 10.55
N VAL A 105 -5.05 -6.88 11.03
CA VAL A 105 -6.45 -6.57 11.37
C VAL A 105 -7.21 -6.28 10.07
N ASN A 106 -7.67 -7.35 9.42
CA ASN A 106 -8.42 -7.32 8.16
C ASN A 106 -9.88 -7.78 8.32
N GLY A 107 -10.46 -7.61 9.50
CA GLY A 107 -11.82 -8.04 9.82
C GLY A 107 -11.95 -9.48 10.33
N HIS A 108 -11.02 -10.38 9.99
CA HIS A 108 -11.08 -11.79 10.42
C HIS A 108 -10.44 -12.07 11.79
N VAL A 109 -9.46 -11.26 12.21
CA VAL A 109 -8.75 -11.44 13.50
C VAL A 109 -9.67 -11.33 14.72
N THR A 110 -10.85 -10.74 14.55
CA THR A 110 -11.87 -10.55 15.60
C THR A 110 -12.90 -11.69 15.66
N ASP A 111 -12.90 -12.62 14.70
CA ASP A 111 -13.92 -13.67 14.62
C ASP A 111 -13.66 -14.83 15.60
N GLN A 112 -12.40 -15.09 15.93
CA GLN A 112 -11.98 -16.16 16.85
C GLN A 112 -11.03 -15.59 17.92
N PRO A 113 -11.52 -14.70 18.81
CA PRO A 113 -10.70 -14.18 19.89
C PRO A 113 -10.39 -15.28 20.89
N CYS A 114 -9.31 -15.11 21.65
CA CYS A 114 -9.06 -15.91 22.84
C CYS A 114 -10.14 -15.64 23.91
N SER A 115 -10.31 -16.57 24.84
CA SER A 115 -11.25 -16.51 25.98
C SER A 115 -10.97 -15.38 26.98
N GLY A 116 -9.82 -14.70 26.85
CA GLY A 116 -9.42 -13.57 27.66
C GLY A 116 -10.20 -12.26 27.40
N PRO A 117 -9.79 -11.15 28.02
CA PRO A 117 -10.45 -9.86 27.83
C PRO A 117 -10.37 -9.40 26.37
N PRO A 118 -11.33 -8.57 25.91
CA PRO A 118 -11.32 -8.02 24.55
C PRO A 118 -10.00 -7.34 24.23
N GLN A 119 -9.44 -7.66 23.07
CA GLN A 119 -8.21 -7.06 22.60
C GLN A 119 -8.48 -5.68 21.98
N ASN A 120 -7.57 -4.75 22.23
CA ASN A 120 -7.62 -3.42 21.64
C ASN A 120 -6.97 -3.45 20.24
N TYR A 121 -7.71 -4.01 19.28
CA TYR A 121 -7.29 -4.12 17.88
C TYR A 121 -7.04 -2.73 17.26
N VAL A 122 -5.94 -2.61 16.51
CA VAL A 122 -5.60 -1.37 15.79
C VAL A 122 -6.21 -1.33 14.39
N ASP A 123 -6.21 -0.15 13.79
CA ASP A 123 -6.51 0.03 12.37
C ASP A 123 -5.22 -0.13 11.55
N ASP A 124 -5.02 -1.31 10.97
CA ASP A 124 -3.85 -1.57 10.12
C ASP A 124 -3.92 -0.83 8.78
N VAL A 125 -5.11 -0.43 8.29
CA VAL A 125 -5.21 0.40 7.08
C VAL A 125 -4.56 1.75 7.32
N LYS A 126 -4.86 2.40 8.45
CA LYS A 126 -4.22 3.68 8.84
C LYS A 126 -2.71 3.56 8.95
N PHE A 127 -2.21 2.50 9.57
CA PHE A 127 -0.77 2.28 9.68
C PHE A 127 -0.11 2.14 8.30
N LEU A 128 -0.66 1.29 7.42
CA LEU A 128 -0.08 1.06 6.10
C LEU A 128 -0.10 2.34 5.25
N LYS A 129 -1.18 3.14 5.32
CA LYS A 129 -1.27 4.46 4.69
C LYS A 129 -0.24 5.44 5.26
N GLU A 130 -0.06 5.47 6.58
CA GLU A 130 0.94 6.31 7.24
C GLU A 130 2.37 5.93 6.85
N LEU A 131 2.67 4.64 6.74
CA LEU A 131 3.99 4.17 6.32
C LEU A 131 4.31 4.63 4.89
N ILE A 132 3.37 4.47 3.95
CA ILE A 132 3.53 4.99 2.58
C ILE A 132 3.72 6.51 2.60
N ARG A 133 2.93 7.24 3.39
CA ARG A 133 3.06 8.71 3.51
C ARG A 133 4.47 9.09 3.95
N ARG A 134 5.02 8.42 4.97
CA ARG A 134 6.41 8.67 5.43
C ARG A 134 7.44 8.37 4.36
N VAL A 135 7.26 7.28 3.61
CA VAL A 135 8.15 6.93 2.49
C VAL A 135 8.10 8.01 1.41
N ARG A 136 6.92 8.53 1.09
CA ARG A 136 6.75 9.65 0.15
C ARG A 136 7.42 10.94 0.60
N ASP A 137 7.37 11.23 1.89
CA ASP A 137 7.99 12.44 2.45
C ASP A 137 9.52 12.34 2.54
N THR A 138 10.06 11.11 2.54
CA THR A 138 11.48 10.84 2.80
C THR A 138 12.27 10.53 1.52
N PHE A 139 11.66 9.83 0.57
CA PHE A 139 12.32 9.33 -0.62
C PHE A 139 11.68 9.88 -1.91
N PRO A 140 12.47 10.05 -2.99
CA PRO A 140 11.95 10.47 -4.29
C PRO A 140 11.16 9.33 -4.93
N VAL A 141 9.86 9.28 -4.65
CA VAL A 141 8.94 8.23 -5.12
C VAL A 141 7.89 8.79 -6.06
N ASN A 142 7.42 7.93 -6.97
CA ASN A 142 6.33 8.23 -7.88
C ASN A 142 4.99 7.87 -7.22
N SER A 143 4.23 8.88 -6.77
CA SER A 143 2.94 8.69 -6.10
C SER A 143 1.89 8.00 -6.97
N SER A 144 2.02 8.07 -8.29
CA SER A 144 1.13 7.38 -9.23
C SER A 144 1.50 5.90 -9.44
N LYS A 145 2.60 5.40 -8.86
CA LYS A 145 3.09 4.02 -9.01
C LYS A 145 3.37 3.37 -7.66
N MET A 146 2.32 3.32 -6.84
CA MET A 146 2.32 2.70 -5.52
C MET A 146 1.53 1.39 -5.59
N TYR A 147 2.12 0.27 -5.24
CA TYR A 147 1.47 -1.05 -5.35
C TYR A 147 1.53 -1.80 -4.03
N ILE A 148 0.62 -2.76 -3.87
CA ILE A 148 0.59 -3.59 -2.66
C ILE A 148 0.36 -5.06 -3.00
N THR A 149 1.07 -5.92 -2.29
CA THR A 149 0.99 -7.36 -2.43
C THR A 149 1.22 -8.10 -1.11
N GLY A 150 1.01 -9.41 -1.09
CA GLY A 150 1.15 -10.22 0.11
C GLY A 150 0.66 -11.66 -0.06
N PHE A 151 0.86 -12.45 0.99
CA PHE A 151 0.53 -13.86 1.05
C PHE A 151 -0.39 -14.19 2.22
N SER A 152 -1.33 -15.13 2.06
CA SER A 152 -2.20 -15.64 3.13
C SER A 152 -2.93 -14.50 3.86
N ASN A 153 -2.79 -14.36 5.18
CA ASN A 153 -3.38 -13.24 5.92
C ASN A 153 -2.93 -11.85 5.38
N GLY A 154 -1.71 -11.73 4.87
CA GLY A 154 -1.24 -10.55 4.14
C GLY A 154 -2.00 -10.32 2.83
N SER A 155 -2.33 -11.37 2.07
CA SER A 155 -3.19 -11.28 0.88
C SER A 155 -4.63 -10.86 1.22
N ALA A 156 -5.18 -11.38 2.33
CA ALA A 156 -6.47 -10.91 2.81
C ALA A 156 -6.44 -9.42 3.23
N MET A 157 -5.31 -8.95 3.79
CA MET A 157 -5.11 -7.51 4.03
C MET A 157 -4.96 -6.71 2.73
N VAL A 158 -4.30 -7.25 1.70
CA VAL A 158 -4.21 -6.64 0.36
C VAL A 158 -5.60 -6.43 -0.24
N HIS A 159 -6.51 -7.40 -0.13
CA HIS A 159 -7.91 -7.24 -0.56
C HIS A 159 -8.57 -6.06 0.17
N LYS A 160 -8.40 -5.96 1.49
CA LYS A 160 -8.93 -4.85 2.30
C LYS A 160 -8.36 -3.52 1.84
N MET A 161 -7.05 -3.44 1.60
CA MET A 161 -6.36 -2.24 1.12
C MET A 161 -6.82 -1.84 -0.29
N ALA A 162 -7.12 -2.79 -1.17
CA ALA A 162 -7.66 -2.49 -2.50
C ALA A 162 -9.02 -1.77 -2.44
N MET A 163 -9.80 -1.98 -1.37
CA MET A 163 -11.07 -1.29 -1.13
C MET A 163 -10.89 0.01 -0.33
N ASP A 164 -10.10 -0.03 0.73
CA ASP A 164 -10.02 1.06 1.73
C ASP A 164 -8.92 2.10 1.41
N ALA A 165 -8.01 1.79 0.49
CA ALA A 165 -6.84 2.62 0.18
C ALA A 165 -6.58 2.80 -1.32
N GLY A 166 -7.64 2.78 -2.13
CA GLY A 166 -7.56 3.09 -3.55
C GLY A 166 -7.11 4.53 -3.85
N ASP A 167 -7.12 5.44 -2.87
CA ASP A 167 -6.48 6.75 -2.96
C ASP A 167 -4.94 6.70 -2.86
N VAL A 168 -4.39 5.58 -2.39
CA VAL A 168 -2.94 5.40 -2.14
C VAL A 168 -2.29 4.45 -3.14
N PHE A 169 -2.94 3.33 -3.47
CA PHE A 169 -2.34 2.29 -4.32
C PHE A 169 -2.92 2.30 -5.72
N SER A 170 -2.10 2.16 -6.75
CA SER A 170 -2.47 2.09 -8.17
C SER A 170 -3.01 0.72 -8.57
N ALA A 171 -2.52 -0.35 -7.95
CA ALA A 171 -2.96 -1.72 -8.16
C ALA A 171 -2.58 -2.60 -6.97
N ALA A 172 -3.27 -3.73 -6.84
CA ALA A 172 -3.05 -4.71 -5.80
C ALA A 172 -2.91 -6.11 -6.40
N ALA A 173 -2.16 -7.00 -5.74
CA ALA A 173 -2.16 -8.42 -6.12
C ALA A 173 -1.81 -9.32 -4.93
N GLY A 174 -2.39 -10.50 -4.79
CA GLY A 174 -2.15 -11.35 -3.62
C GLY A 174 -2.27 -12.85 -3.90
N CYS A 175 -1.65 -13.66 -3.04
CA CYS A 175 -1.68 -15.12 -3.13
C CYS A 175 -2.28 -15.77 -1.89
N GLY A 176 -3.12 -16.79 -2.05
CA GLY A 176 -3.47 -17.75 -0.99
C GLY A 176 -4.21 -17.15 0.21
N GLY A 177 -4.86 -15.99 0.07
CA GLY A 177 -5.65 -15.40 1.14
C GLY A 177 -6.72 -14.46 0.62
N ILE A 178 -7.96 -14.72 1.02
CA ILE A 178 -9.15 -13.97 0.62
C ILE A 178 -9.70 -13.21 1.83
N LEU A 179 -10.19 -12.00 1.60
CA LEU A 179 -10.99 -11.27 2.59
C LEU A 179 -12.37 -11.92 2.77
N VAL A 180 -12.47 -12.79 3.76
CA VAL A 180 -13.66 -13.60 4.05
C VAL A 180 -14.83 -12.74 4.54
N LYS A 181 -14.50 -11.74 5.36
CA LYS A 181 -15.43 -10.77 5.95
C LYS A 181 -14.81 -9.39 5.78
N SER A 182 -15.51 -8.47 5.13
CA SER A 182 -15.10 -7.08 5.01
C SER A 182 -15.93 -6.22 5.95
N ASP A 183 -15.21 -5.61 6.87
CA ASP A 183 -15.53 -4.35 7.55
C ASP A 183 -15.06 -3.13 6.72
N SER A 184 -14.61 -3.36 5.48
CA SER A 184 -14.20 -2.35 4.52
C SER A 184 -15.35 -1.43 4.10
N VAL A 185 -14.97 -0.28 3.53
CA VAL A 185 -15.93 0.69 3.00
C VAL A 185 -16.78 0.05 1.91
N THR A 186 -18.09 0.33 1.93
CA THR A 186 -19.04 -0.16 0.93
C THR A 186 -18.96 0.62 -0.39
N ASN A 187 -18.31 1.78 -0.39
CA ASN A 187 -18.05 2.60 -1.57
C ASN A 187 -16.58 3.05 -1.58
N PRO A 188 -15.68 2.34 -2.26
CA PRO A 188 -14.26 2.70 -2.31
C PRO A 188 -14.08 4.07 -2.97
N VAL A 189 -13.18 4.89 -2.41
CA VAL A 189 -12.82 6.21 -2.96
C VAL A 189 -12.32 6.11 -4.40
N ARG A 190 -11.66 5.01 -4.72
CA ARG A 190 -11.25 4.63 -6.08
C ARG A 190 -11.12 3.12 -6.14
N ARG A 191 -11.67 2.50 -7.18
CA ARG A 191 -11.44 1.10 -7.50
C ARG A 191 -10.09 0.97 -8.21
N ILE A 192 -9.36 -0.09 -7.91
CA ILE A 192 -8.02 -0.32 -8.47
C ILE A 192 -7.93 -1.72 -9.06
N PRO A 193 -7.15 -1.92 -10.14
CA PRO A 193 -6.88 -3.24 -10.68
C PRO A 193 -6.42 -4.20 -9.59
N PHE A 194 -7.00 -5.39 -9.55
CA PHE A 194 -6.70 -6.38 -8.52
C PHE A 194 -6.51 -7.80 -9.07
N TRP A 195 -5.38 -8.44 -8.75
CA TRP A 195 -5.10 -9.83 -9.16
C TRP A 195 -4.96 -10.76 -7.94
N PHE A 196 -5.81 -11.78 -7.84
CA PHE A 196 -5.70 -12.84 -6.85
C PHE A 196 -5.23 -14.17 -7.46
N MET A 197 -4.32 -14.86 -6.76
CA MET A 197 -3.82 -16.18 -7.14
C MET A 197 -4.06 -17.21 -6.03
N LEU A 198 -4.52 -18.41 -6.39
CA LEU A 198 -4.80 -19.50 -5.46
C LEU A 198 -4.29 -20.84 -5.99
N GLY A 199 -3.82 -21.71 -5.11
CA GLY A 199 -3.37 -23.05 -5.48
C GLY A 199 -4.46 -24.11 -5.34
N THR A 200 -4.51 -25.11 -6.22
CA THR A 200 -5.52 -26.19 -6.11
C THR A 200 -5.32 -27.10 -4.93
N SER A 201 -4.11 -27.14 -4.36
CA SER A 201 -3.76 -27.94 -3.17
C SER A 201 -3.64 -27.07 -1.92
N ASP A 202 -4.13 -25.84 -1.96
CA ASP A 202 -4.15 -24.94 -0.79
C ASP A 202 -5.17 -25.44 0.23
N ASN A 203 -4.67 -26.11 1.28
CA ASN A 203 -5.48 -26.71 2.34
C ASN A 203 -6.28 -25.69 3.16
N MET A 204 -5.97 -24.40 3.09
CA MET A 204 -6.75 -23.36 3.77
C MET A 204 -8.09 -23.09 3.07
N PHE A 205 -8.26 -23.55 1.83
CA PHE A 205 -9.47 -23.37 1.03
C PHE A 205 -10.22 -24.67 0.75
N ILE A 206 -9.65 -25.82 1.11
CA ILE A 206 -10.24 -27.13 0.86
C ILE A 206 -11.11 -27.53 2.05
N VAL A 207 -12.43 -27.61 1.81
CA VAL A 207 -13.40 -28.10 2.80
C VAL A 207 -13.68 -29.59 2.57
N PRO A 208 -13.73 -30.43 3.62
CA PRO A 208 -14.12 -31.84 3.49
C PRO A 208 -15.48 -32.01 2.78
N PRO A 209 -15.65 -33.05 1.93
CA PRO A 209 -14.75 -34.18 1.71
C PRO A 209 -13.73 -33.98 0.56
N PHE A 210 -13.59 -32.77 0.02
CA PHE A 210 -12.65 -32.51 -1.08
C PHE A 210 -11.20 -32.66 -0.63
N THR A 211 -10.33 -33.10 -1.54
CA THR A 211 -8.87 -33.19 -1.33
C THR A 211 -8.08 -32.19 -2.16
N GLU A 212 -8.75 -31.53 -3.12
CA GLU A 212 -8.22 -30.47 -3.98
C GLU A 212 -9.35 -29.56 -4.46
N LEU A 213 -9.00 -28.34 -4.87
CA LEU A 213 -9.92 -27.43 -5.54
C LEU A 213 -10.07 -27.84 -7.01
N PRO A 214 -11.27 -27.68 -7.60
CA PRO A 214 -11.53 -28.14 -8.96
C PRO A 214 -10.75 -27.30 -9.99
N PHE A 215 -9.83 -27.94 -10.71
CA PHE A 215 -8.96 -27.25 -11.69
C PHE A 215 -9.57 -27.14 -13.10
N TYR A 216 -10.44 -28.07 -13.49
CA TYR A 216 -10.93 -28.15 -14.86
C TYR A 216 -12.28 -27.44 -15.02
N GLY A 217 -12.37 -26.60 -16.06
CA GLY A 217 -13.55 -25.79 -16.33
C GLY A 217 -13.86 -24.79 -15.23
N ASP A 218 -15.09 -24.26 -15.23
CA ASP A 218 -15.47 -23.12 -14.38
C ASP A 218 -15.93 -23.53 -12.98
N SER A 219 -15.75 -24.80 -12.60
CA SER A 219 -16.21 -25.33 -11.30
C SER A 219 -15.59 -24.59 -10.11
N ILE A 220 -14.39 -24.04 -10.27
CA ILE A 220 -13.76 -23.20 -9.24
C ILE A 220 -14.54 -21.92 -8.98
N LEU A 221 -15.19 -21.35 -10.01
CA LEU A 221 -15.97 -20.13 -9.86
C LEU A 221 -17.20 -20.38 -8.99
N GLU A 222 -17.86 -21.53 -9.16
CA GLU A 222 -18.97 -21.94 -8.30
C GLU A 222 -18.49 -22.24 -6.87
N TYR A 223 -17.34 -22.91 -6.73
CA TYR A 223 -16.73 -23.19 -5.41
C TYR A 223 -16.45 -21.90 -4.62
N LEU A 224 -15.94 -20.85 -5.30
CA LEU A 224 -15.59 -19.57 -4.69
C LEU A 224 -16.67 -18.50 -4.85
N LYS A 225 -17.90 -18.85 -5.24
CA LYS A 225 -18.94 -17.89 -5.66
C LYS A 225 -19.21 -16.78 -4.66
N VAL A 226 -19.21 -17.08 -3.36
CA VAL A 226 -19.48 -16.08 -2.31
C VAL A 226 -18.41 -15.00 -2.32
N TYR A 227 -17.15 -15.40 -2.48
CA TYR A 227 -16.01 -14.49 -2.52
C TYR A 227 -15.95 -13.72 -3.84
N LEU A 228 -16.19 -14.41 -4.96
CA LEU A 228 -16.19 -13.79 -6.28
C LEU A 228 -17.31 -12.76 -6.40
N ASN A 229 -18.54 -13.08 -5.97
CA ASN A 229 -19.64 -12.12 -5.98
C ASN A 229 -19.32 -10.87 -5.16
N ARG A 230 -18.65 -11.04 -4.00
CA ARG A 230 -18.22 -9.91 -3.18
C ARG A 230 -17.22 -9.02 -3.91
N ILE A 231 -16.13 -9.59 -4.42
CA ILE A 231 -15.07 -8.78 -5.02
C ILE A 231 -15.52 -8.12 -6.32
N LEU A 232 -16.31 -8.81 -7.15
CA LEU A 232 -16.89 -8.24 -8.36
C LEU A 232 -17.85 -7.09 -8.03
N GLY A 233 -18.68 -7.24 -7.00
CA GLY A 233 -19.53 -6.15 -6.50
C GLY A 233 -18.73 -4.95 -6.00
N CYS A 234 -17.69 -5.18 -5.20
CA CYS A 234 -16.78 -4.13 -4.74
C CYS A 234 -16.08 -3.41 -5.90
N GLN A 235 -15.75 -4.13 -6.98
CA GLN A 235 -15.13 -3.60 -8.19
C GLN A 235 -16.12 -3.06 -9.23
N GLY A 236 -17.44 -3.13 -8.98
CA GLY A 236 -18.46 -2.68 -9.93
C GLY A 236 -18.42 -3.44 -11.26
N LEU A 237 -18.06 -4.73 -11.23
CA LEU A 237 -17.91 -5.59 -12.39
C LEU A 237 -19.15 -6.48 -12.60
N THR A 238 -19.46 -6.79 -13.86
CA THR A 238 -20.41 -7.86 -14.20
C THR A 238 -19.77 -9.23 -13.92
N HIS A 239 -20.56 -10.29 -14.08
CA HIS A 239 -20.05 -11.66 -14.04
C HIS A 239 -19.42 -12.13 -15.36
N THR A 240 -19.41 -11.29 -16.40
CA THR A 240 -18.80 -11.62 -17.69
C THR A 240 -17.28 -11.64 -17.58
N PHE A 241 -16.64 -12.70 -18.07
CA PHE A 241 -15.19 -12.85 -18.04
C PHE A 241 -14.62 -13.35 -19.37
N ASP A 242 -13.36 -12.99 -19.62
CA ASP A 242 -12.49 -13.70 -20.55
C ASP A 242 -11.75 -14.81 -19.78
N HIS A 243 -11.51 -15.95 -20.43
CA HIS A 243 -10.83 -17.10 -19.83
C HIS A 243 -9.61 -17.50 -20.64
N SER A 244 -8.50 -17.79 -19.96
CA SER A 244 -7.28 -18.30 -20.58
C SER A 244 -6.67 -19.40 -19.72
N GLU A 245 -6.12 -20.42 -20.36
CA GLU A 245 -5.57 -21.59 -19.67
C GLU A 245 -4.17 -21.96 -20.14
N SER A 246 -3.44 -22.63 -19.27
CA SER A 246 -2.16 -23.28 -19.56
C SER A 246 -2.13 -24.67 -18.93
N GLN A 247 -1.04 -25.42 -19.08
CA GLN A 247 -0.87 -26.71 -18.43
C GLN A 247 -0.96 -26.64 -16.89
N ILE A 248 -0.67 -25.48 -16.29
CA ILE A 248 -0.57 -25.31 -14.84
C ILE A 248 -1.47 -24.21 -14.28
N THR A 249 -2.20 -23.46 -15.12
CA THR A 249 -3.06 -22.36 -14.66
C THR A 249 -4.41 -22.30 -15.37
N GLN A 250 -5.45 -21.93 -14.63
CA GLN A 250 -6.69 -21.34 -15.17
C GLN A 250 -6.75 -19.87 -14.77
N THR A 251 -6.95 -18.96 -15.72
CA THR A 251 -6.99 -17.51 -15.44
C THR A 251 -8.24 -16.87 -16.01
N TYR A 252 -8.97 -16.18 -15.13
CA TYR A 252 -10.23 -15.50 -15.40
C TYR A 252 -10.04 -13.98 -15.28
N HIS A 253 -10.55 -13.24 -16.27
CA HIS A 253 -10.44 -11.79 -16.33
C HIS A 253 -11.82 -11.14 -16.40
N TRP A 254 -12.20 -10.39 -15.35
CA TRP A 254 -13.40 -9.56 -15.36
C TRP A 254 -13.03 -8.10 -15.59
N LYS A 255 -13.65 -7.49 -16.59
CA LYS A 255 -13.38 -6.10 -17.01
C LYS A 255 -14.63 -5.27 -17.33
N GLU A 256 -15.78 -5.92 -17.50
CA GLU A 256 -17.01 -5.25 -17.92
C GLU A 256 -17.71 -4.58 -16.73
N SER A 257 -18.07 -3.30 -16.89
CA SER A 257 -18.73 -2.51 -15.85
C SER A 257 -20.21 -2.87 -15.70
N GLN A 258 -20.71 -2.87 -14.47
CA GLN A 258 -22.15 -2.87 -14.22
C GLN A 258 -22.79 -1.58 -14.77
N THR A 259 -24.02 -1.69 -15.27
CA THR A 259 -24.80 -0.56 -15.78
C THR A 259 -25.13 0.43 -14.66
N GLY A 260 -24.89 1.73 -14.90
CA GLY A 260 -25.14 2.79 -13.92
C GLY A 260 -24.09 2.93 -12.80
N GLY A 261 -22.99 2.18 -12.85
CA GLY A 261 -21.86 2.30 -11.90
C GLY A 261 -20.95 3.51 -12.19
N SER A 262 -20.39 4.11 -11.14
CA SER A 262 -19.58 5.35 -11.22
C SER A 262 -18.08 5.16 -11.49
N SER A 263 -17.59 3.92 -11.62
CA SER A 263 -16.24 3.54 -12.12
C SER A 263 -16.04 2.04 -11.88
N THR A 264 -15.25 1.36 -12.72
CA THR A 264 -14.88 -0.05 -12.57
C THR A 264 -13.35 -0.22 -12.63
N SER A 265 -12.83 -1.33 -12.13
CA SER A 265 -11.43 -1.73 -12.33
C SER A 265 -11.32 -3.23 -12.48
N PRO A 266 -10.41 -3.72 -13.34
CA PRO A 266 -10.34 -5.13 -13.67
C PRO A 266 -9.97 -6.00 -12.47
N TYR A 267 -10.57 -7.18 -12.41
CA TYR A 267 -10.22 -8.23 -11.46
C TYR A 267 -9.71 -9.45 -12.22
N ILE A 268 -8.57 -9.99 -11.78
CA ILE A 268 -7.96 -11.20 -12.34
C ILE A 268 -7.92 -12.26 -11.25
N PHE A 269 -8.38 -13.47 -11.57
CA PHE A 269 -8.23 -14.64 -10.71
C PHE A 269 -7.41 -15.71 -11.44
N THR A 270 -6.34 -16.19 -10.83
CA THR A 270 -5.55 -17.32 -11.34
C THR A 270 -5.59 -18.48 -10.36
N LEU A 271 -6.07 -19.63 -10.83
CA LEU A 271 -5.95 -20.90 -10.13
C LEU A 271 -4.72 -21.66 -10.63
N VAL A 272 -3.87 -22.12 -9.72
CA VAL A 272 -2.58 -22.76 -10.02
C VAL A 272 -2.62 -24.23 -9.61
N LYS A 273 -2.39 -25.12 -10.57
CA LYS A 273 -2.46 -26.57 -10.38
C LYS A 273 -1.38 -27.07 -9.42
N ASN A 274 -1.74 -27.93 -8.48
CA ASN A 274 -0.84 -28.60 -7.51
C ASN A 274 -0.07 -27.65 -6.58
N MET A 275 -0.39 -26.36 -6.57
CA MET A 275 0.24 -25.42 -5.64
C MET A 275 -0.46 -25.50 -4.28
N GLY A 276 0.31 -25.70 -3.21
CA GLY A 276 -0.20 -25.69 -1.83
C GLY A 276 -0.36 -24.27 -1.28
N HIS A 277 -0.54 -24.17 0.04
CA HIS A 277 -0.59 -22.89 0.76
C HIS A 277 0.81 -22.27 0.89
N GLN A 278 1.31 -21.68 -0.19
CA GLN A 278 2.63 -21.04 -0.25
C GLN A 278 2.65 -19.88 -1.26
N TYR A 279 3.55 -18.91 -1.05
CA TYR A 279 3.84 -17.88 -2.04
C TYR A 279 4.80 -18.42 -3.11
N PRO A 280 4.42 -18.45 -4.41
CA PRO A 280 5.26 -19.05 -5.45
C PRO A 280 6.40 -18.10 -5.86
N ASN A 281 7.64 -18.54 -5.65
CA ASN A 281 8.86 -17.73 -5.82
C ASN A 281 9.88 -18.30 -6.82
N GLY A 282 9.47 -19.26 -7.67
CA GLY A 282 10.36 -19.92 -8.63
C GLY A 282 11.19 -21.07 -8.06
N ASN A 283 11.49 -21.05 -6.74
CA ASN A 283 12.24 -22.11 -6.07
C ASN A 283 11.32 -23.18 -5.47
N ASN A 284 10.24 -22.76 -4.80
CA ASN A 284 9.26 -23.67 -4.17
C ASN A 284 8.15 -24.11 -5.13
N TYR A 285 7.99 -23.40 -6.24
CA TYR A 285 7.02 -23.66 -7.29
C TYR A 285 7.50 -22.97 -8.57
N PRO A 286 7.27 -23.52 -9.79
CA PRO A 286 7.81 -22.95 -11.03
C PRO A 286 7.38 -21.51 -11.37
N LEU A 287 6.25 -21.06 -10.81
CA LEU A 287 5.77 -19.67 -10.99
C LEU A 287 6.51 -18.72 -10.05
N GLU A 288 6.77 -17.51 -10.54
CA GLU A 288 7.33 -16.41 -9.76
C GLU A 288 6.28 -15.29 -9.66
N ALA A 289 5.45 -15.30 -8.59
CA ALA A 289 4.37 -14.33 -8.43
C ALA A 289 4.88 -12.88 -8.44
N ALA A 290 6.06 -12.62 -7.88
CA ALA A 290 6.63 -11.26 -7.88
C ALA A 290 6.80 -10.68 -9.30
N LYS A 291 7.32 -11.49 -10.25
CA LYS A 291 7.51 -11.06 -11.64
C LYS A 291 6.17 -10.85 -12.34
N LEU A 292 5.23 -11.78 -12.18
CA LEU A 292 3.90 -11.68 -12.80
C LEU A 292 3.13 -10.46 -12.31
N PHE A 293 3.10 -10.25 -10.99
CA PHE A 293 2.43 -9.11 -10.38
C PHE A 293 3.12 -7.79 -10.75
N TRP A 294 4.44 -7.76 -10.90
CA TRP A 294 5.14 -6.57 -11.37
C TRP A 294 4.75 -6.18 -12.80
N GLU A 295 4.66 -7.13 -13.73
CA GLU A 295 4.20 -6.85 -15.11
C GLU A 295 2.77 -6.31 -15.14
N PHE A 296 1.92 -6.81 -14.24
CA PHE A 296 0.57 -6.28 -14.04
C PHE A 296 0.57 -4.88 -13.43
N PHE A 297 1.37 -4.64 -12.39
CA PHE A 297 1.49 -3.34 -11.74
C PHE A 297 1.96 -2.25 -12.69
N LYS A 298 2.94 -2.53 -13.57
CA LYS A 298 3.45 -1.56 -14.55
C LYS A 298 2.39 -1.00 -15.50
N GLN A 299 1.29 -1.72 -15.70
CA GLN A 299 0.18 -1.29 -16.56
C GLN A 299 -0.78 -0.34 -15.84
N SER A 300 -0.65 -0.21 -14.52
CA SER A 300 -1.56 0.55 -13.68
C SER A 300 -0.87 1.78 -13.11
N SER A 301 -1.52 2.94 -13.21
CA SER A 301 -1.11 4.14 -12.50
C SER A 301 -2.32 4.80 -11.87
N ILE A 302 -2.12 5.50 -10.74
CA ILE A 302 -3.10 6.50 -10.34
C ILE A 302 -2.98 7.60 -11.38
N VAL A 303 -3.90 7.61 -12.34
CA VAL A 303 -4.27 8.87 -12.99
C VAL A 303 -4.88 9.68 -11.87
N GLU A 304 -4.11 10.60 -11.30
CA GLU A 304 -4.71 11.65 -10.49
C GLU A 304 -5.83 12.22 -11.37
N THR A 305 -7.09 12.14 -10.91
CA THR A 305 -8.15 12.98 -11.47
C THR A 305 -7.54 14.36 -11.50
N GLU A 306 -7.27 14.86 -12.71
CA GLU A 306 -6.43 16.03 -12.99
C GLU A 306 -6.12 16.82 -11.72
N GLU A 307 -4.91 16.67 -11.17
CA GLU A 307 -4.36 17.85 -10.49
C GLU A 307 -4.49 18.98 -11.52
N PRO A 308 -5.19 20.08 -11.19
CA PRO A 308 -5.52 21.10 -12.16
C PRO A 308 -4.22 21.50 -12.86
N THR A 309 -4.22 21.28 -14.17
CA THR A 309 -3.11 21.48 -15.10
C THR A 309 -2.01 22.38 -14.56
N GLY A 310 -0.94 21.78 -14.03
CA GLY A 310 0.45 22.14 -14.31
C GLY A 310 0.82 23.63 -14.36
N LYS A 311 0.24 24.47 -13.52
CA LYS A 311 0.85 25.74 -13.11
C LYS A 311 0.76 25.85 -11.60
N THR A 312 1.92 25.77 -10.97
CA THR A 312 2.07 26.03 -9.55
C THR A 312 1.85 27.52 -9.33
N LEU A 313 0.95 27.87 -8.43
CA LEU A 313 0.79 29.25 -7.97
C LEU A 313 2.06 29.63 -7.21
N SER A 314 2.74 30.68 -7.67
CA SER A 314 3.92 31.22 -6.98
C SER A 314 3.45 31.93 -5.70
N VAL A 315 3.80 31.35 -4.55
CA VAL A 315 3.45 31.88 -3.23
C VAL A 315 4.70 31.91 -2.38
N SER A 316 4.95 33.06 -1.76
CA SER A 316 5.99 33.21 -0.74
C SER A 316 5.34 33.32 0.64
N ALA A 317 6.00 32.75 1.66
CA ALA A 317 5.59 32.82 3.05
C ALA A 317 6.75 33.32 3.90
N TYR A 318 6.59 34.47 4.55
CA TYR A 318 7.65 35.10 5.34
C TYR A 318 7.11 35.84 6.58
N PRO A 319 7.89 35.92 7.68
CA PRO A 319 9.01 35.03 7.97
C PRO A 319 8.52 33.59 8.14
N ASN A 320 9.36 32.60 7.86
CA ASN A 320 9.05 31.19 8.09
C ASN A 320 10.34 30.42 8.40
N PRO A 321 10.56 29.97 9.64
CA PRO A 321 9.64 29.99 10.79
C PRO A 321 9.27 31.40 11.31
N ALA A 322 8.14 31.52 12.01
CA ALA A 322 7.67 32.77 12.63
C ALA A 322 7.27 32.60 14.10
N ASN A 323 7.35 33.69 14.89
CA ASN A 323 6.92 33.69 16.29
C ASN A 323 5.45 34.11 16.48
N GLU A 324 4.92 34.97 15.60
CA GLU A 324 3.56 35.50 15.74
C GLU A 324 2.74 35.48 14.46
N ARG A 325 3.30 35.93 13.33
CA ARG A 325 2.58 36.05 12.06
C ARG A 325 3.41 35.57 10.89
N ILE A 326 2.75 34.96 9.92
CA ILE A 326 3.31 34.62 8.61
C ILE A 326 2.50 35.36 7.54
N TYR A 327 3.20 36.13 6.72
CA TYR A 327 2.66 36.86 5.59
C TYR A 327 2.80 36.00 4.35
N PHE A 328 1.71 35.88 3.60
CA PHE A 328 1.67 35.20 2.32
C PHE A 328 1.50 36.23 1.22
N GLN A 329 2.34 36.11 0.20
CA GLN A 329 2.29 36.95 -0.99
C GLN A 329 2.28 36.05 -2.23
N MET A 330 1.25 36.22 -3.05
CA MET A 330 1.07 35.53 -4.32
C MET A 330 1.42 36.48 -5.47
N ASP A 331 1.96 35.94 -6.58
CA ASP A 331 2.19 36.75 -7.78
C ASP A 331 0.84 37.15 -8.40
N ASP A 332 0.56 38.46 -8.50
CA ASP A 332 -0.75 39.00 -8.93
C ASP A 332 -1.20 38.48 -10.32
N GLY A 333 -0.25 38.09 -11.19
CA GLY A 333 -0.54 37.53 -12.51
C GLY A 333 -1.23 36.16 -12.50
N ASP A 334 -1.15 35.44 -11.39
CA ASP A 334 -1.70 34.09 -11.25
C ASP A 334 -3.13 34.07 -10.68
N LEU A 335 -3.61 35.17 -10.08
CA LEU A 335 -4.91 35.26 -9.42
C LEU A 335 -6.00 35.87 -10.29
N ASN A 336 -6.41 35.14 -11.32
CA ASN A 336 -7.57 35.52 -12.16
C ASN A 336 -8.89 34.89 -11.69
N LEU A 337 -8.85 33.98 -10.70
CA LEU A 337 -10.01 33.22 -10.22
C LEU A 337 -9.98 33.08 -8.69
N PRO A 338 -11.16 33.03 -8.03
CA PRO A 338 -11.22 32.79 -6.59
C PRO A 338 -10.56 31.48 -6.19
N TYR A 339 -9.85 31.48 -5.07
CA TYR A 339 -9.17 30.30 -4.54
C TYR A 339 -9.71 29.89 -3.16
N ASN A 340 -9.47 28.63 -2.82
CA ASN A 340 -9.73 28.05 -1.52
C ASN A 340 -8.40 27.90 -0.77
N LEU A 341 -8.39 28.31 0.49
CA LEU A 341 -7.28 28.20 1.42
C LEU A 341 -7.64 27.16 2.47
N THR A 342 -6.78 26.16 2.67
CA THR A 342 -6.95 25.13 3.70
C THR A 342 -5.64 25.02 4.47
N VAL A 343 -5.69 25.05 5.80
CA VAL A 343 -4.52 24.85 6.66
C VAL A 343 -4.70 23.54 7.41
N LEU A 344 -3.69 22.68 7.29
CA LEU A 344 -3.62 21.40 7.96
C LEU A 344 -2.57 21.45 9.08
N ASN A 345 -2.84 20.81 10.22
CA ASN A 345 -1.81 20.56 11.23
C ASN A 345 -0.88 19.40 10.81
N GLY A 346 0.17 19.13 11.61
CA GLY A 346 1.12 18.04 11.36
C GLY A 346 0.52 16.63 11.34
N CYS A 347 -0.75 16.46 11.74
CA CYS A 347 -1.50 15.21 11.66
C CYS A 347 -2.43 15.15 10.44
N GLY A 348 -2.40 16.16 9.55
CA GLY A 348 -3.25 16.24 8.37
C GLY A 348 -4.69 16.68 8.64
N GLN A 349 -5.02 17.10 9.86
CA GLN A 349 -6.36 17.61 10.20
C GLN A 349 -6.50 19.06 9.73
N THR A 350 -7.63 19.39 9.09
CA THR A 350 -7.98 20.76 8.74
C THR A 350 -8.27 21.58 9.99
N ILE A 351 -7.46 22.61 10.24
CA ILE A 351 -7.61 23.53 11.38
C ILE A 351 -8.13 24.90 10.96
N TYR A 352 -8.00 25.26 9.68
CA TYR A 352 -8.56 26.49 9.14
C TYR A 352 -8.93 26.30 7.67
N GLN A 353 -10.04 26.90 7.26
CA GLN A 353 -10.45 26.91 5.86
C GLN A 353 -11.13 28.24 5.50
N ALA A 354 -10.79 28.78 4.33
CA ALA A 354 -11.47 29.89 3.71
C ALA A 354 -11.75 29.56 2.25
N LYS A 355 -12.93 29.94 1.74
CA LYS A 355 -13.37 29.64 0.37
C LYS A 355 -13.53 30.92 -0.43
N ALA A 356 -13.35 30.82 -1.75
CA ALA A 356 -13.56 31.90 -2.70
C ALA A 356 -12.83 33.22 -2.36
N LYS A 357 -11.59 33.11 -1.85
CA LYS A 357 -10.71 34.26 -1.63
C LYS A 357 -10.24 34.85 -2.95
N THR A 358 -10.03 36.15 -2.98
CA THR A 358 -9.53 36.90 -4.15
C THR A 358 -8.27 37.71 -3.87
N GLU A 359 -7.90 37.85 -2.60
CA GLU A 359 -6.73 38.64 -2.17
C GLU A 359 -5.42 37.94 -2.53
N SER A 360 -4.47 38.65 -3.12
CA SER A 360 -3.11 38.16 -3.38
C SER A 360 -2.19 38.15 -2.16
N ASN A 361 -2.61 38.80 -1.09
CA ASN A 361 -1.90 38.83 0.17
C ASN A 361 -2.82 38.42 1.32
N PHE A 362 -2.32 37.60 2.23
CA PHE A 362 -3.03 37.26 3.45
C PHE A 362 -2.07 36.93 4.60
N ILE A 363 -2.60 36.90 5.82
CA ILE A 363 -1.82 36.67 7.03
C ILE A 363 -2.41 35.47 7.76
N LEU A 364 -1.54 34.60 8.26
CA LEU A 364 -1.89 33.62 9.29
C LEU A 364 -1.23 34.02 10.61
N ASP A 365 -1.99 33.99 11.69
CA ASP A 365 -1.52 34.37 13.03
C ASP A 365 -1.41 33.13 13.91
N ARG A 366 -0.34 33.03 14.70
CA ARG A 366 -0.11 31.94 15.65
C ARG A 366 -1.28 31.79 16.61
N LYS A 367 -1.96 32.89 16.98
CA LYS A 367 -3.15 32.83 17.85
C LYS A 367 -4.28 32.00 17.26
N MET A 368 -4.34 31.87 15.93
CA MET A 368 -5.37 31.08 15.25
C MET A 368 -5.00 29.60 15.15
N LEU A 369 -3.71 29.28 14.95
CA LEU A 369 -3.26 27.94 14.58
C LEU A 369 -2.51 27.20 15.69
N GLY A 370 -1.97 27.93 16.68
CA GLY A 370 -1.05 27.42 17.69
C GLY A 370 0.40 27.35 17.20
N SER A 371 1.31 26.92 18.08
CA SER A 371 2.71 26.60 17.72
C SER A 371 2.78 25.22 17.05
N GLY A 372 3.68 25.06 16.09
CA GLY A 372 3.92 23.79 15.40
C GLY A 372 4.06 23.91 13.89
N LEU A 373 4.04 22.74 13.25
CA LEU A 373 4.14 22.58 11.81
C LEU A 373 2.74 22.55 11.17
N PHE A 374 2.57 23.34 10.11
CA PHE A 374 1.34 23.38 9.34
C PHE A 374 1.60 23.29 7.83
N ILE A 375 0.64 22.74 7.10
CA ILE A 375 0.62 22.74 5.63
C ILE A 375 -0.50 23.66 5.17
N VAL A 376 -0.15 24.69 4.39
CA VAL A 376 -1.09 25.62 3.79
C VAL A 376 -1.31 25.21 2.34
N LYS A 377 -2.54 24.83 2.02
CA LYS A 377 -2.98 24.49 0.67
C LYS A 377 -3.78 25.66 0.10
N ILE A 378 -3.37 26.16 -1.06
CA ILE A 378 -4.07 27.18 -1.83
C ILE A 378 -4.43 26.55 -3.16
N GLN A 379 -5.70 26.57 -3.53
CA GLN A 379 -6.14 25.96 -4.79
C GLN A 379 -7.30 26.74 -5.42
N ASN A 380 -7.25 26.99 -6.71
CA ASN A 380 -8.42 27.36 -7.51
C ASN A 380 -8.66 26.29 -8.59
N VAL A 381 -9.60 26.55 -9.49
CA VAL A 381 -9.94 25.59 -10.57
C VAL A 381 -8.82 25.39 -11.61
N ARG A 382 -7.69 26.12 -11.53
CA ARG A 382 -6.58 26.10 -12.50
C ARG A 382 -5.20 25.93 -11.88
N LEU A 383 -4.98 26.41 -10.66
CA LEU A 383 -3.69 26.53 -10.00
C LEU A 383 -3.75 26.00 -8.58
N GLN A 384 -2.63 25.50 -8.08
CA GLN A 384 -2.47 25.14 -6.68
C GLN A 384 -1.05 25.42 -6.15
N SER A 385 -0.95 25.55 -4.83
CA SER A 385 0.31 25.65 -4.10
C SER A 385 0.17 25.07 -2.69
N ASN A 386 1.21 24.36 -2.25
CA ASN A 386 1.30 23.78 -0.92
C ASN A 386 2.55 24.34 -0.23
N LEU A 387 2.38 25.04 0.89
CA LEU A 387 3.48 25.63 1.65
C LEU A 387 3.57 25.00 3.03
N LYS A 388 4.79 24.64 3.40
CA LYS A 388 5.13 24.24 4.76
C LYS A 388 5.41 25.49 5.59
N ILE A 389 4.68 25.70 6.68
CA ILE A 389 4.92 26.81 7.62
C ILE A 389 5.15 26.33 9.04
N VAL A 390 5.95 27.09 9.80
CA VAL A 390 6.29 26.77 11.19
C VAL A 390 6.05 27.99 12.08
N PHE A 391 5.23 27.80 13.13
CA PHE A 391 5.15 28.74 14.25
C PHE A 391 5.94 28.20 15.45
N ASN A 392 6.87 29.00 15.97
CA ASN A 392 7.65 28.66 17.16
C ASN A 392 6.84 28.82 18.46
#